data_AF-A0A1V5NBJ2-F1
#
_entry.id   AF-A0A1V5NBJ2-F1
#
_cell.length_a   1.000
_cell.length_b   1.000
_cell.length_c   1.000
_cell.angle_alpha   90.00
_cell.angle_beta   90.00
_cell.angle_gamma   90.00
#
_symmetry.space_group_name_H-M   'P 1'
#
loop_
_entity.id
_entity.type
_entity.pdbx_description
1 polymer ?
#
loop_
_entity_poly.entity_id
_entity_poly.type
_entity_poly.pdbx_seq_one_letter_code
_entity_poly.pdbx_strand_id
1 'polypeptide(L)'
;MGLNRIYFSAYQQITPENPQMPDQQGFIREHRLYQVDFLFRKYGFEQSDIFYDKNNRLSIEQDPKEIWAKNHPEFFPVNINTANKYKLLRVPGLGPNTVEMIINKRNVAKISSIDDIGTVNKRTLKASKYLDFGSQPKNKAFLFNF
;
A
#
# COMPACT_ATOMS: atom_id res chain seq x y z
N MET A 1 -4.99 18.55 -23.45
CA MET A 1 -5.48 19.23 -22.23
C MET A 1 -4.40 19.07 -21.16
N GLY A 2 -3.87 20.19 -20.68
CA GLY A 2 -2.54 20.28 -20.06
C GLY A 2 -2.48 19.76 -18.62
N LEU A 3 -1.44 18.98 -18.35
CA LEU A 3 -1.04 18.58 -17.00
C LEU A 3 -0.56 19.81 -16.24
N ASN A 4 -1.41 20.37 -15.38
CA ASN A 4 -0.95 21.24 -14.30
C ASN A 4 -0.19 20.36 -13.29
N ARG A 5 1.11 20.16 -13.53
CA ARG A 5 2.07 19.73 -12.52
C ARG A 5 2.19 20.84 -11.47
N ILE A 6 1.18 20.95 -10.62
CA ILE A 6 1.27 21.71 -9.39
C ILE A 6 2.10 20.82 -8.46
N TYR A 7 3.42 20.91 -8.60
CA TYR A 7 4.31 20.52 -7.55
C TYR A 7 3.99 21.45 -6.37
N PHE A 8 3.16 20.99 -5.43
CA PHE A 8 3.14 21.54 -4.08
C PHE A 8 4.50 21.20 -3.45
N SER A 9 5.52 21.93 -3.89
CA SER A 9 6.72 22.17 -3.10
C SER A 9 6.25 23.05 -1.96
N ALA A 10 5.84 22.43 -0.85
CA ALA A 10 5.78 23.12 0.43
C ALA A 10 7.21 23.29 0.97
N TYR A 11 8.10 23.89 0.17
CA TYR A 11 9.09 24.76 0.77
C TYR A 11 8.27 25.86 1.44
N GLN A 12 7.99 25.69 2.73
CA GLN A 12 7.71 26.83 3.57
C GLN A 12 8.89 27.78 3.35
N GLN A 13 8.65 28.87 2.63
CA GLN A 13 9.63 29.94 2.53
C GLN A 13 9.78 30.46 3.95
N ILE A 14 10.84 30.03 4.63
CA ILE A 14 11.24 30.62 5.90
C ILE A 14 11.81 31.98 5.52
N THR A 15 10.94 32.98 5.38
CA THR A 15 11.39 34.37 5.26
C THR A 15 11.73 34.88 6.66
N PRO A 16 12.70 35.81 6.79
CA PRO A 16 13.03 36.39 8.08
C PRO A 16 11.81 37.05 8.76
N GLU A 17 10.78 37.44 7.99
CA GLU A 17 9.50 37.94 8.52
C GLU A 17 8.51 36.86 8.99
N ASN A 18 8.74 35.57 8.75
CA ASN A 18 7.84 34.50 9.22
C ASN A 18 8.62 33.22 9.63
N PRO A 19 9.15 33.16 10.87
CA PRO A 19 9.89 32.01 11.38
C PRO A 19 8.92 30.89 11.80
N GLN A 20 8.11 30.39 10.87
CA GLN A 20 7.30 29.19 11.09
C GLN A 20 8.23 27.98 11.02
N MET A 21 8.48 27.36 12.17
CA MET A 21 9.12 26.04 12.26
C MET A 21 8.38 25.06 11.35
N PRO A 22 9.07 24.11 10.69
CA PRO A 22 8.40 23.14 9.84
C PRO A 22 7.41 22.32 10.67
N ASP A 23 6.14 22.55 10.40
CA ASP A 23 5.03 21.87 11.06
C ASP A 23 5.17 20.36 10.78
N GLN A 24 5.01 19.53 11.80
CA GLN A 24 5.06 18.06 11.68
C GLN A 24 4.12 17.56 10.58
N GLN A 25 3.02 18.27 10.32
CA GLN A 25 2.10 17.96 9.23
C GLN A 25 2.71 18.17 7.84
N GLY A 26 3.66 19.12 7.68
CA GLY A 26 4.39 19.36 6.44
C GLY A 26 5.21 18.14 6.03
N PHE A 27 6.02 17.61 6.94
CA PHE A 27 6.81 16.39 6.68
C PHE A 27 5.95 15.18 6.33
N ILE A 28 4.82 14.99 7.02
CA ILE A 28 3.93 13.87 6.70
C ILE A 28 3.31 14.04 5.30
N ARG A 29 2.94 15.27 4.92
CA ARG A 29 2.40 15.56 3.57
C ARG A 29 3.43 15.24 2.48
N GLU A 30 4.68 15.65 2.65
CA GLU A 30 5.76 15.31 1.72
C GLU A 30 5.95 13.80 1.60
N HIS A 31 6.00 13.10 2.74
CA HIS A 31 6.10 11.64 2.75
C HIS A 31 4.92 10.98 2.02
N ARG A 32 3.70 11.50 2.17
CA ARG A 32 2.51 11.00 1.43
C ARG A 32 2.63 11.24 -0.08
N LEU A 33 3.15 12.38 -0.51
CA LEU A 33 3.40 12.64 -1.93
C LEU A 33 4.41 11.64 -2.50
N TYR A 34 5.51 11.39 -1.78
CA TYR A 34 6.49 10.37 -2.19
C TYR A 34 5.90 8.96 -2.23
N GLN A 35 5.03 8.61 -1.28
CA GLN A 35 4.32 7.33 -1.32
C GLN A 35 3.47 7.20 -2.58
N VAL A 36 2.66 8.21 -2.91
CA VAL A 36 1.80 8.19 -4.10
C VAL A 36 2.64 8.14 -5.38
N ASP A 37 3.71 8.93 -5.48
CA ASP A 37 4.64 8.87 -6.61
C ASP A 37 5.25 7.47 -6.79
N PHE A 38 5.61 6.81 -5.67
CA PHE A 38 6.11 5.43 -5.72
C PHE A 38 5.04 4.44 -6.21
N LEU A 39 3.77 4.63 -5.82
CA LEU A 39 2.65 3.82 -6.32
C LEU A 39 2.47 3.97 -7.83
N PHE A 40 2.56 5.19 -8.36
CA PHE A 40 2.51 5.41 -9.80
C PHE A 40 3.68 4.72 -10.51
N ARG A 41 4.91 4.98 -10.07
CA ARG A 41 6.11 4.50 -10.79
C ARG A 41 6.36 3.00 -10.68
N LYS A 42 6.03 2.39 -9.54
CA LYS A 42 6.41 0.99 -9.24
C LYS A 42 5.22 0.04 -9.14
N TYR A 43 4.01 0.53 -8.89
CA TYR A 43 2.83 -0.30 -8.60
C TYR A 43 1.77 -0.24 -9.69
N GLY A 44 1.92 0.65 -10.67
CA GLY A 44 0.92 0.82 -11.74
C GLY A 44 -0.40 1.35 -11.19
N PHE A 45 -0.34 2.19 -10.15
CA PHE A 45 -1.50 2.99 -9.75
C PHE A 45 -1.70 4.13 -10.76
N GLU A 46 -2.96 4.49 -10.95
CA GLU A 46 -3.35 5.65 -11.74
C GLU A 46 -3.94 6.74 -10.84
N GLN A 47 -4.17 7.93 -11.38
CA GLN A 47 -4.76 9.03 -10.61
C GLN A 47 -6.15 8.68 -10.05
N SER A 48 -6.93 7.89 -10.78
CA SER A 48 -8.25 7.38 -10.36
C SER A 48 -8.16 6.42 -9.16
N ASP A 49 -7.01 5.82 -8.92
CA ASP A 49 -6.77 4.95 -7.76
C ASP A 49 -6.44 5.74 -6.48
N ILE A 50 -6.23 7.06 -6.56
CA ILE A 50 -5.84 7.87 -5.41
C ILE A 50 -7.04 8.64 -4.88
N PHE A 51 -7.33 8.43 -3.60
CA PHE A 51 -8.42 9.09 -2.89
C PHE A 51 -7.92 10.33 -2.16
N TYR A 52 -8.61 11.45 -2.39
CA TYR A 52 -8.36 12.74 -1.77
C TYR A 52 -9.54 13.16 -0.89
N ASP A 53 -9.28 13.98 0.12
CA ASP A 53 -10.35 14.60 0.92
C ASP A 53 -11.09 15.71 0.14
N LYS A 54 -12.11 16.31 0.77
CA LYS A 54 -12.88 17.44 0.20
C LYS A 54 -12.03 18.66 -0.18
N ASN A 55 -10.81 18.78 0.34
CA ASN A 55 -9.88 19.87 0.06
C ASN A 55 -8.78 19.43 -0.93
N ASN A 56 -8.95 18.30 -1.61
CA ASN A 56 -7.99 17.72 -2.54
C ASN A 56 -6.65 17.34 -1.88
N ARG A 57 -6.67 16.90 -0.61
CA ARG A 57 -5.49 16.49 0.17
C ARG A 57 -5.45 14.98 0.39
N LEU A 58 -4.23 14.43 0.43
CA LEU A 58 -4.00 13.04 0.81
C LEU A 58 -4.21 12.84 2.32
N SER A 59 -4.66 11.65 2.71
CA SER A 59 -4.80 11.30 4.12
C SER A 59 -3.45 11.33 4.83
N ILE A 60 -3.40 11.99 5.98
CA ILE A 60 -2.21 12.02 6.84
C ILE A 60 -2.11 10.74 7.67
N GLU A 61 -3.24 10.12 8.02
CA GLU A 61 -3.32 9.00 8.96
C GLU A 61 -3.21 7.64 8.26
N GLN A 62 -3.87 7.49 7.11
CA GLN A 62 -3.99 6.20 6.43
C GLN A 62 -3.10 6.09 5.20
N ASP A 63 -2.54 4.90 4.99
CA ASP A 63 -1.73 4.61 3.81
C ASP A 63 -2.61 4.59 2.54
N PRO A 64 -2.15 5.16 1.40
CA PRO A 64 -2.95 5.22 0.18
C PRO A 64 -3.39 3.84 -0.34
N LYS A 65 -2.59 2.77 -0.18
CA LYS A 65 -3.02 1.42 -0.58
C LYS A 65 -4.08 0.86 0.35
N GLU A 66 -4.06 1.22 1.62
CA GLU A 66 -5.11 0.81 2.56
C GLU A 66 -6.42 1.51 2.26
N ILE A 67 -6.38 2.81 1.93
CA ILE A 67 -7.57 3.54 1.49
C ILE A 67 -8.10 2.93 0.19
N TRP A 68 -7.22 2.66 -0.77
CA TRP A 68 -7.62 2.03 -2.03
C TRP A 68 -8.28 0.66 -1.79
N ALA A 69 -7.69 -0.17 -0.93
CA ALA A 69 -8.21 -1.50 -0.63
C ALA A 69 -9.57 -1.47 0.07
N LYS A 70 -9.83 -0.47 0.93
CA LYS A 70 -11.14 -0.26 1.56
C LYS A 70 -12.23 0.11 0.54
N ASN A 71 -11.87 0.82 -0.51
CA ASN A 71 -12.80 1.24 -1.56
C ASN A 71 -12.98 0.21 -2.68
N HIS A 72 -12.14 -0.84 -2.72
CA HIS A 72 -12.21 -1.91 -3.72
C HIS A 72 -12.21 -3.30 -3.04
N PRO A 73 -13.19 -3.60 -2.16
CA PRO A 73 -13.26 -4.90 -1.48
C PRO A 73 -13.39 -6.07 -2.46
N GLU A 74 -14.01 -5.86 -3.62
CA GLU A 74 -14.18 -6.86 -4.70
C GLU A 74 -12.87 -7.30 -5.33
N PHE A 75 -11.79 -6.55 -5.14
CA PHE A 75 -10.46 -6.93 -5.61
C PHE A 75 -9.84 -8.07 -4.78
N PHE A 76 -10.35 -8.30 -3.57
CA PHE A 76 -9.81 -9.25 -2.61
C PHE A 76 -10.76 -10.44 -2.39
N PRO A 77 -10.21 -11.61 -2.01
CA PRO A 77 -8.80 -11.89 -1.78
C PRO A 77 -8.01 -12.09 -3.09
N VAL A 78 -6.72 -11.73 -3.06
CA VAL A 78 -5.80 -11.95 -4.17
C VAL A 78 -5.13 -13.31 -4.01
N ASN A 79 -5.33 -14.22 -4.97
CA ASN A 79 -4.68 -15.53 -4.92
C ASN A 79 -3.16 -15.40 -5.11
N ILE A 80 -2.39 -15.73 -4.06
CA ILE A 80 -0.94 -15.53 -4.04
C ILE A 80 -0.19 -16.39 -5.05
N ASN A 81 -0.75 -17.56 -5.38
CA ASN A 81 -0.12 -18.53 -6.26
C ASN A 81 -0.34 -18.23 -7.75
N THR A 82 -1.40 -17.49 -8.10
CA THR A 82 -1.76 -17.24 -9.51
C THR A 82 -1.78 -15.77 -9.91
N ALA A 83 -1.98 -14.84 -8.98
CA ALA A 83 -2.08 -13.42 -9.31
C ALA A 83 -0.82 -12.87 -9.97
N ASN A 84 -0.96 -11.97 -10.94
CA ASN A 84 0.20 -11.31 -11.55
C ASN A 84 0.87 -10.33 -10.57
N LYS A 85 2.07 -9.85 -10.95
CA LYS A 85 2.89 -8.91 -10.17
C LYS A 85 2.10 -7.68 -9.71
N TYR A 86 1.37 -7.03 -10.63
CA TYR A 86 0.65 -5.79 -10.32
C TYR A 86 -0.53 -6.02 -9.37
N LYS A 87 -1.24 -7.14 -9.52
CA LYS A 87 -2.29 -7.52 -8.56
C LYS A 87 -1.75 -7.74 -7.15
N LEU A 88 -0.61 -8.42 -7.02
CA LEU A 88 0.05 -8.58 -5.73
C LEU A 88 0.54 -7.24 -5.16
N LEU A 89 1.02 -6.34 -6.02
CA LEU A 89 1.42 -4.98 -5.61
C LEU A 89 0.24 -4.15 -5.11
N ARG A 90 -1.01 -4.44 -5.48
CA ARG A 90 -2.19 -3.76 -4.90
C ARG A 90 -2.44 -4.14 -3.43
N VAL A 91 -1.98 -5.30 -2.96
CA VAL A 91 -2.22 -5.79 -1.59
C VAL A 91 -1.51 -4.95 -0.52
N PRO A 92 -2.23 -4.33 0.44
CA PRO A 92 -1.61 -3.59 1.54
C PRO A 92 -0.57 -4.42 2.30
N GLY A 93 0.59 -3.81 2.61
CA GLY A 93 1.70 -4.48 3.28
C GLY A 93 2.68 -5.22 2.36
N LEU A 94 2.35 -5.45 1.08
CA LEU A 94 3.30 -5.98 0.09
C LEU A 94 4.05 -4.86 -0.64
N GLY A 95 5.39 -4.99 -0.68
CA GLY A 95 6.30 -4.15 -1.46
C GLY A 95 6.94 -4.89 -2.64
N PRO A 96 7.70 -4.22 -3.53
CA PRO A 96 8.19 -4.82 -4.77
C PRO A 96 9.10 -6.02 -4.51
N ASN A 97 10.01 -5.90 -3.54
CA ASN A 97 10.91 -6.99 -3.15
C ASN A 97 10.14 -8.20 -2.61
N THR A 98 9.10 -7.97 -1.80
CA THR A 98 8.25 -9.05 -1.28
C THR A 98 7.46 -9.72 -2.39
N VAL A 99 6.91 -8.94 -3.33
CA VAL A 99 6.17 -9.48 -4.48
C VAL A 99 7.08 -10.30 -5.39
N GLU A 100 8.29 -9.82 -5.66
CA GLU A 100 9.28 -10.55 -6.44
C GLU A 100 9.67 -11.87 -5.77
N MET A 101 9.90 -11.85 -4.46
CA MET A 101 10.14 -13.06 -3.68
C MET A 101 8.95 -14.04 -3.74
N ILE A 102 7.71 -13.56 -3.65
CA ILE A 102 6.49 -14.39 -3.79
C ILE A 102 6.45 -15.06 -5.17
N ILE A 103 6.69 -14.30 -6.24
CA ILE A 103 6.69 -14.81 -7.62
C ILE A 103 7.76 -15.89 -7.79
N ASN A 104 8.96 -15.66 -7.27
CA ASN A 104 10.06 -16.62 -7.36
C ASN A 104 9.74 -17.89 -6.55
N LYS A 105 9.22 -17.75 -5.33
CA LYS A 105 8.89 -18.90 -4.46
C LYS A 105 7.80 -19.79 -5.04
N ARG A 106 6.69 -19.21 -5.53
CA ARG A 106 5.55 -19.99 -6.04
C ARG A 106 5.87 -20.78 -7.32
N ASN A 107 6.92 -20.38 -8.05
CA ASN A 107 7.42 -21.13 -9.20
C ASN A 107 8.17 -22.41 -8.77
N VAL A 108 8.66 -22.46 -7.53
CA VAL A 108 9.39 -23.61 -6.96
C VAL A 108 8.44 -24.51 -6.17
N ALA A 109 7.60 -23.93 -5.31
CA ALA A 109 6.67 -24.66 -4.47
C ALA A 109 5.43 -23.81 -4.18
N LYS A 110 4.26 -24.46 -4.03
CA LYS A 110 3.01 -23.77 -3.67
C LYS A 110 3.16 -23.07 -2.32
N ILE A 111 2.78 -21.80 -2.27
CA ILE A 111 2.72 -21.00 -1.04
C ILE A 111 1.36 -21.27 -0.38
N SER A 112 1.37 -21.84 0.82
CA SER A 112 0.19 -22.30 1.54
C SER A 112 -0.16 -21.45 2.76
N SER A 113 0.78 -20.64 3.24
CA SER A 113 0.62 -19.75 4.39
C SER A 113 1.49 -18.49 4.26
N ILE A 114 1.28 -17.52 5.15
CA ILE A 114 2.11 -16.31 5.21
C ILE A 114 3.53 -16.61 5.69
N ASP A 115 3.73 -17.70 6.43
CA ASP A 115 5.06 -18.10 6.92
C ASP A 115 5.96 -18.57 5.75
N ASP A 116 5.35 -19.08 4.68
CA ASP A 116 6.06 -19.56 3.50
C ASP A 116 6.73 -18.43 2.71
N ILE A 117 6.25 -17.17 2.85
CA ILE A 117 6.84 -16.04 2.12
C ILE A 117 8.13 -15.54 2.79
N GLY A 118 8.46 -15.91 4.03
CA GLY A 118 9.70 -15.53 4.71
C GLY A 118 9.43 -15.00 6.12
N THR A 119 10.30 -14.12 6.64
CA THR A 119 10.11 -13.56 7.99
C THR A 119 8.78 -12.81 8.09
N VAL A 120 7.89 -13.30 8.95
CA VAL A 120 6.61 -12.65 9.23
C VAL A 120 6.87 -11.40 10.07
N ASN A 121 6.42 -10.25 9.56
CA ASN A 121 6.48 -8.97 10.22
C ASN A 121 5.10 -8.31 10.20
N LYS A 122 4.96 -7.15 10.84
CA LYS A 122 3.67 -6.43 10.91
C LYS A 122 3.06 -6.15 9.53
N ARG A 123 3.87 -5.95 8.48
CA ARG A 123 3.38 -5.66 7.13
C ARG A 123 2.91 -6.93 6.42
N THR A 124 3.66 -8.03 6.49
CA THR A 124 3.24 -9.30 5.88
C THR A 124 2.05 -9.92 6.63
N LEU A 125 1.99 -9.76 7.95
CA LEU A 125 0.83 -10.15 8.74
C LEU A 125 -0.41 -9.30 8.41
N LYS A 126 -0.24 -8.02 8.07
CA LYS A 126 -1.35 -7.20 7.55
C LYS A 126 -1.81 -7.70 6.17
N ALA A 127 -0.86 -8.07 5.31
CA ALA A 127 -1.15 -8.55 3.96
C ALA A 127 -1.96 -9.86 3.97
N SER A 128 -1.80 -10.74 4.96
CA SER A 128 -2.50 -12.03 5.01
C SER A 128 -4.04 -11.90 4.99
N LYS A 129 -4.59 -10.77 5.46
CA LYS A 129 -6.03 -10.47 5.43
C LYS A 129 -6.61 -10.30 4.02
N TYR A 130 -5.74 -10.06 3.04
CA TYR A 130 -6.09 -9.73 1.66
C TYR A 130 -5.70 -10.84 0.68
N LEU A 131 -5.11 -11.93 1.17
CA LEU A 131 -4.50 -12.99 0.36
C LEU A 131 -5.29 -14.29 0.46
N ASP A 132 -5.43 -14.96 -0.66
CA ASP A 132 -5.85 -16.35 -0.74
C ASP A 132 -4.63 -17.25 -1.03
N PHE A 133 -4.37 -18.22 -0.16
CA PHE A 133 -3.26 -19.17 -0.29
C PHE A 133 -3.66 -20.44 -1.08
N GLY A 134 -4.92 -20.53 -1.53
CA GLY A 134 -5.52 -21.72 -2.09
C GLY A 134 -5.79 -22.74 -1.00
N SER A 135 -6.99 -23.34 -1.01
CA SER A 135 -7.50 -24.17 0.09
C SER A 135 -6.48 -25.15 0.70
N GLN A 136 -6.42 -25.13 2.03
CA GLN A 136 -6.32 -26.33 2.86
C GLN A 136 -7.47 -26.26 3.87
N PRO A 137 -8.38 -27.25 3.96
CA PRO A 137 -9.35 -27.28 5.04
C PRO A 137 -8.61 -27.75 6.30
N LYS A 138 -8.05 -26.84 7.08
CA LYS A 138 -7.67 -27.14 8.48
C LYS A 138 -7.91 -25.95 9.38
N ASN A 139 -8.99 -26.09 10.16
CA ASN A 139 -9.22 -25.47 11.44
C ASN A 139 -7.94 -24.99 12.13
N LYS A 140 -7.78 -23.68 12.27
CA LYS A 140 -7.36 -23.10 13.54
C LYS A 140 -8.33 -21.98 13.87
N ALA A 141 -9.13 -22.25 14.89
CA ALA A 141 -10.04 -21.29 15.50
C ALA A 141 -9.29 -20.00 15.82
N PHE A 142 -9.52 -18.96 15.01
CA PHE A 142 -9.37 -17.60 15.49
C PHE A 142 -10.74 -17.21 16.06
N LEU A 143 -10.91 -17.54 17.34
CA LEU A 143 -11.93 -16.91 18.18
C LEU A 143 -11.57 -15.42 18.25
N PHE A 144 -12.24 -14.60 17.46
CA PHE A 144 -12.36 -13.18 17.75
C PHE A 144 -13.35 -13.07 18.90
N ASN A 145 -12.84 -12.78 20.11
CA ASN A 145 -13.66 -12.14 21.12
C ASN A 145 -13.62 -10.63 20.87
N PHE A 146 -14.83 -10.07 20.88
CA PHE A 146 -15.18 -8.67 20.68
C PHE A 146 -14.47 -7.70 21.62
#